data_AF-A0A2J6IZ30-F1
#
_entry.id   AF-A0A2J6IZ30-F1
#
_cell.length_a   1.000
_cell.length_b   1.000
_cell.length_c   1.000
_cell.angle_alpha   90.00
_cell.angle_beta   90.00
_cell.angle_gamma   90.00
#
_symmetry.space_group_name_H-M   'P 1'
#
loop_
_entity.id
_entity.type
_entity.pdbx_description
1 polymer ?
#
loop_
_entity_poly.entity_id
_entity_poly.type
_entity_poly.pdbx_seq_one_letter_code
_entity_poly.pdbx_strand_id
1 'polypeptide(L)' 'MVKKKQVCEFLEDCEFYKKFGERQSNIWKAIFSMYCNGHSKSLCEVYSQRVESGKFSAPDIMPTGRPVSFVYKQLP' A
#
# COMPACT_ATOMS: atom_id res chain seq x y z
N MET A 1 -22.36 1.92 14.08
CA MET A 1 -21.91 0.67 13.41
C MET A 1 -20.44 0.82 13.05
N VAL A 2 -19.53 0.22 13.80
CA VAL A 2 -18.09 0.25 13.47
C VAL A 2 -17.88 -0.73 12.32
N LYS A 3 -17.79 -0.24 11.08
CA LYS A 3 -17.44 -1.06 9.91
C LYS A 3 -16.09 -1.72 10.21
N LYS A 4 -16.07 -3.06 10.29
CA LYS A 4 -14.83 -3.85 10.38
C LYS A 4 -13.95 -3.43 9.20
N LYS A 5 -12.81 -2.76 9.46
CA LYS A 5 -11.85 -2.41 8.42
C LYS A 5 -11.37 -3.73 7.79
N GLN A 6 -11.61 -3.93 6.50
CA GLN A 6 -10.98 -5.01 5.76
C GLN A 6 -9.51 -4.63 5.61
N VAL A 7 -8.67 -5.19 6.48
CA VAL A 7 -7.23 -5.02 6.42
C VAL A 7 -6.69 -5.93 5.32
N CYS A 8 -5.72 -5.44 4.55
CA CYS A 8 -4.99 -6.22 3.56
C CYS A 8 -4.38 -7.47 4.22
N GLU A 9 -4.65 -8.65 3.66
CA GLU A 9 -4.21 -9.92 4.27
C GLU A 9 -2.71 -10.16 4.15
N PHE A 10 -2.05 -9.47 3.21
CA PHE A 10 -0.59 -9.54 3.04
C PHE A 10 0.12 -8.30 3.60
N LEU A 11 -0.54 -7.52 4.48
CA LEU A 11 0.03 -6.27 4.98
C LEU A 11 1.38 -6.50 5.68
N GLU A 12 1.48 -7.56 6.47
CA GLU A 12 2.70 -7.92 7.21
C GLU A 12 3.87 -8.32 6.30
N ASP A 13 3.58 -8.78 5.08
CA ASP A 13 4.59 -9.18 4.11
C ASP A 13 4.87 -8.13 3.03
N CYS A 14 4.03 -7.08 2.95
CA CYS A 14 4.11 -6.07 1.91
C CYS A 14 5.33 -5.16 2.09
N GLU A 15 6.31 -5.28 1.20
CA GLU A 15 7.56 -4.51 1.27
C GLU A 15 7.32 -2.99 1.13
N PHE A 16 6.34 -2.59 0.32
CA PHE A 16 5.92 -1.20 0.20
C PHE A 16 5.38 -0.65 1.54
N TYR A 17 4.55 -1.43 2.24
CA TYR A 17 4.04 -1.05 3.56
C TYR A 17 5.14 -1.04 4.61
N LYS A 18 6.08 -2.00 4.61
CA LYS A 18 7.23 -1.99 5.52
C LYS A 18 8.08 -0.72 5.36
N LYS A 19 8.25 -0.25 4.13
CA LYS A 19 9.10 0.93 3.85
C LYS A 19 8.42 2.26 4.15
N PHE A 20 7.12 2.39 3.89
CA PHE A 20 6.42 3.68 3.95
C PHE A 20 5.26 3.71 4.95
N GLY A 21 4.87 2.58 5.55
CA GLY A 21 3.69 2.44 6.41
C GLY A 21 3.76 3.22 7.73
N GLU A 22 4.96 3.46 8.25
CA GLU A 22 5.18 4.23 9.48
C GLU A 22 5.28 5.75 9.23
N ARG A 23 5.25 6.17 7.96
CA ARG A 23 5.32 7.58 7.57
C ARG A 23 4.14 8.36 8.11
N GLN A 24 4.40 9.56 8.64
CA GLN A 24 3.40 10.33 9.37
C GLN A 24 2.59 11.29 8.49
N SER A 25 3.03 11.51 7.24
CA SER A 25 2.32 12.36 6.27
C SER A 25 0.88 11.90 6.06
N ASN A 26 -0.03 12.87 6.03
CA ASN A 26 -1.44 12.63 5.72
C ASN A 26 -1.63 11.98 4.35
N ILE A 27 -0.73 12.25 3.41
CA ILE A 27 -0.74 11.65 2.08
C ILE A 27 -0.49 10.14 2.18
N TRP A 28 0.53 9.71 2.92
CA TRP A 28 0.83 8.29 3.13
C TRP A 28 -0.32 7.59 3.87
N LYS A 29 -0.83 8.20 4.94
CA LYS A 29 -2.00 7.71 5.68
C LYS A 29 -3.22 7.54 4.77
N ALA A 30 -3.47 8.48 3.86
CA ALA A 30 -4.57 8.39 2.89
C ALA A 30 -4.36 7.24 1.90
N ILE A 31 -3.15 7.06 1.36
CA ILE A 31 -2.82 5.95 0.46
C ILE A 31 -3.09 4.60 1.15
N PHE A 32 -2.56 4.38 2.35
CA PHE A 32 -2.78 3.11 3.06
C PHE A 32 -4.22 2.93 3.51
N SER A 33 -4.92 4.01 3.89
CA SER A 33 -6.34 3.95 4.19
C SER A 33 -7.15 3.50 2.98
N MET A 34 -6.81 3.98 1.78
CA MET A 34 -7.55 3.68 0.55
C MET A 34 -7.26 2.27 0.01
N TYR A 35 -5.98 1.88 -0.07
CA TYR A 35 -5.55 0.63 -0.69
C TYR A 35 -5.39 -0.55 0.28
N CYS A 36 -5.04 -0.31 1.54
CA CYS A 36 -4.80 -1.40 2.50
C CYS A 36 -5.99 -1.64 3.43
N ASN A 37 -6.72 -0.60 3.82
CA ASN A 37 -7.82 -0.69 4.80
C ASN A 37 -9.20 -0.34 4.20
N GLY A 38 -9.23 0.04 2.92
CA GLY A 38 -10.37 0.67 2.27
C GLY A 38 -10.89 -0.15 1.09
N HIS A 39 -11.81 0.46 0.35
CA HIS A 39 -12.51 -0.19 -0.75
C HIS A 39 -11.67 -0.36 -2.02
N SER A 40 -10.50 0.28 -2.10
CA SER A 40 -9.63 0.23 -3.28
C SER A 40 -8.57 -0.87 -3.20
N LYS A 41 -8.70 -1.84 -2.28
CA LYS A 41 -7.81 -3.01 -2.21
C LYS A 41 -7.72 -3.75 -3.55
N SER A 42 -8.84 -3.91 -4.25
CA SER A 42 -8.90 -4.54 -5.57
C SER A 42 -8.20 -3.76 -6.69
N LEU A 43 -7.85 -2.50 -6.45
CA LEU A 43 -7.12 -1.63 -7.37
C LEU A 43 -5.63 -1.51 -7.00
N CYS A 44 -5.17 -2.25 -5.98
CA CYS A 44 -3.79 -2.25 -5.57
C CYS A 44 -2.99 -3.23 -6.46
N GLU A 45 -2.22 -2.72 -7.40
CA GLU A 45 -1.36 -3.49 -8.30
C GLU A 45 -0.34 -4.34 -7.54
N VAL A 46 0.21 -3.83 -6.43
CA VAL A 46 1.15 -4.59 -5.57
C VAL A 46 0.47 -5.80 -4.95
N TYR A 47 -0.81 -5.67 -4.58
CA TYR A 47 -1.62 -6.77 -4.07
C TYR A 47 -1.93 -7.77 -5.18
N SER A 48 -2.40 -7.30 -6.34
CA SER A 48 -2.73 -8.16 -7.49
C SER A 48 -1.52 -8.99 -7.93
N GLN A 49 -0.35 -8.36 -8.04
CA GLN A 49 0.90 -9.06 -8.37
C GLN A 49 1.29 -10.12 -7.34
N ARG A 50 1.07 -9.86 -6.05
CA ARG A 50 1.30 -10.85 -4.99
C ARG A 50 0.35 -12.03 -5.12
N VAL A 51 -0.92 -11.80 -5.45
CA VAL A 51 -1.91 -12.87 -5.67
C VAL A 51 -1.55 -13.71 -6.90
N GLU A 52 -1.14 -13.07 -7.99
CA GLU A 52 -0.85 -13.74 -9.27
C GLU A 52 0.48 -14.49 -9.26
N SER A 53 1.54 -13.86 -8.75
CA SER A 53 2.91 -14.38 -8.85
C SER A 53 3.44 -15.00 -7.55
N GLY A 54 2.73 -14.80 -6.43
CA GLY A 54 3.22 -15.14 -5.10
C GLY A 54 4.34 -14.23 -4.58
N LYS A 55 4.79 -13.22 -5.35
CA LYS A 55 5.90 -12.33 -5.00
C LYS A 55 5.44 -10.88 -4.89
N PHE A 56 6.09 -10.12 -4.01
CA PHE A 56 5.89 -8.68 -3.95
C PHE A 56 6.77 -7.96 -4.98
N SER A 57 6.23 -6.86 -5.50
CA SER A 57 7.03 -5.88 -6.24
C SER A 57 8.01 -5.17 -5.33
N ALA A 58 9.02 -4.56 -5.95
CA ALA A 58 10.00 -3.74 -5.26
C ALA A 58 9.32 -2.69 -4.35
N PRO A 59 9.91 -2.36 -3.19
CA PRO A 59 9.27 -1.53 -2.18
C PRO A 59 9.03 -0.08 -2.66
N ASP A 60 9.66 0.33 -3.76
CA ASP A 60 9.49 1.66 -4.36
C ASP A 60 8.40 1.69 -5.45
N ILE A 61 7.44 0.76 -5.44
CA ILE A 61 6.27 0.76 -6.32
C ILE A 61 5.02 1.10 -5.51
N MET A 62 4.30 2.13 -5.94
CA MET A 62 3.02 2.57 -5.37
C MET A 62 1.91 1.53 -5.61
N PRO A 63 0.79 1.57 -4.85
CA PRO A 63 -0.36 0.71 -5.09
C PRO A 63 -0.95 0.85 -6.50
N THR A 64 -0.69 1.96 -7.20
CA THR A 64 -1.07 2.17 -8.60
C THR A 64 -0.14 1.49 -9.62
N GLY A 65 0.86 0.72 -9.17
CA GLY A 65 1.86 0.06 -10.04
C GLY A 65 2.94 0.98 -10.59
N ARG A 66 2.92 2.27 -10.22
CA ARG A 66 3.91 3.27 -10.66
C ARG A 66 5.04 3.40 -9.63
N PRO A 67 6.26 3.76 -10.04
CA PRO A 67 7.32 4.06 -9.10
C PRO A 67 6.94 5.20 -8.15
N VAL A 68 7.36 5.10 -6.89
CA VAL A 68 7.24 6.18 -5.92
C VAL A 68 8.07 7.36 -6.42
N SER A 69 7.41 8.49 -6.69
CA SER A 69 8.09 9.70 -7.18
C SER A 69 9.04 10.26 -6.11
N PHE A 70 10.04 11.02 -6.56
CA PHE A 70 10.97 11.70 -5.67
C PHE A 70 10.25 12.56 -4.62
N VAL A 71 9.20 13.28 -5.02
CA VAL A 71 8.40 14.12 -4.12
C VAL A 71 7.77 13.30 -3.01
N TYR A 72 7.17 12.14 -3.33
CA TYR A 72 6.57 11.27 -2.31
C TYR A 72 7.63 10.70 -1.35
N LYS A 73 8.84 10.37 -1.85
CA LYS A 73 9.94 9.87 -1.00
C LYS A 73 10.41 10.88 0.05
N GLN A 74 10.24 12.18 -0.20
CA GLN A 74 10.59 13.24 0.74
C GLN A 74 9.54 13.48 1.82
N LEU A 75 8.34 12.92 1.68
CA LEU A 75 7.29 13.11 2.67
C LEU A 75 7.63 12.35 3.98
N PRO A 76 7.37 12.96 5.14
CA PRO A 76 7.59 12.34 6.44
C PRO A 76 6.64 11.18 6.71
#